data_AF-A0A6M0AL97-F1
#
_entry.id   AF-A0A6M0AL97-F1
#
_cell.length_a   1.000
_cell.length_b   1.000
_cell.length_c   1.000
_cell.angle_alpha   90.00
_cell.angle_beta   90.00
_cell.angle_gamma   90.00
#
_symmetry.space_group_name_H-M   'P 1'
#
loop_
_entity.id
_entity.type
_entity.pdbx_description
1 polymer ?
#
loop_
_entity_poly.entity_id
_entity_poly.type
_entity_poly.pdbx_seq_one_letter_code
_entity_poly.pdbx_strand_id
1 'polypeptide(L)'
;MTSLTDLKVIGEYDDPELIVSKLEQMKDPEFLEQPDVREKGVEDILNIFNSVQNPPWSHATHQFGYIAPPPPGSTEVQVIQHPSAIKADPTLKNSRLNIRLDRLRIHKYPGGGLHNVLVSFAARNQVADAQEFVSFSQTYRVPEGQSAGIAGYPVFIGLNVGSQGIAFECSTVNVKNEADQAVLSALESSPFQTGLELLTTAQPAIAPFTTLTLGLVKALAKRNENVPVQKFYLGLDFEDAAMGIRLAEGNYIAVQVPDETTIDWNKWIYKPQLGQILHKADGSSLEYNYLVFRVSRYVD
;
A
#
# COMPACT_ATOMS: atom_id res chain seq x y z
N MET A 1 7.08 -6.60 -20.18
CA MET A 1 7.54 -5.63 -19.18
C MET A 1 6.29 -5.01 -18.55
N THR A 2 5.90 -5.45 -17.36
CA THR A 2 4.66 -5.01 -16.68
C THR A 2 4.93 -5.03 -15.18
N SER A 3 5.34 -3.88 -14.65
CA SER A 3 5.64 -3.60 -13.23
C SER A 3 5.29 -2.13 -12.97
N LEU A 4 5.05 -1.76 -11.71
CA LEU A 4 4.77 -0.38 -11.26
C LEU A 4 6.04 0.51 -11.21
N THR A 5 7.18 0.03 -11.71
CA THR A 5 8.50 0.68 -11.61
C THR A 5 8.55 2.13 -12.11
N ASP A 6 7.74 2.48 -13.11
CA ASP A 6 7.73 3.83 -13.71
C ASP A 6 6.94 4.87 -12.88
N LEU A 7 6.27 4.45 -11.82
CA LEU A 7 5.47 5.32 -10.96
C LEU A 7 6.38 5.97 -9.92
N LYS A 8 6.45 7.31 -9.92
CA LYS A 8 7.23 8.07 -8.93
C LYS A 8 6.33 8.68 -7.87
N VAL A 9 6.60 8.40 -6.59
CA VAL A 9 5.97 9.11 -5.46
C VAL A 9 6.67 10.44 -5.22
N ILE A 10 6.02 11.37 -4.50
CA ILE A 10 6.57 12.71 -4.27
C ILE A 10 7.98 12.65 -3.65
N GLY A 11 8.20 11.73 -2.70
CA GLY A 11 9.50 11.54 -2.06
C GLY A 11 10.63 10.99 -2.95
N GLU A 12 10.36 10.67 -4.22
CA GLU A 12 11.35 10.18 -5.18
C GLU A 12 11.75 11.23 -6.23
N TYR A 13 11.25 12.47 -6.12
CA TYR A 13 11.68 13.57 -6.95
C TYR A 13 12.87 14.27 -6.29
N ASP A 14 13.99 14.36 -7.01
CA ASP A 14 15.17 15.10 -6.58
C ASP A 14 15.11 16.59 -6.98
N ASP A 15 14.18 16.95 -7.86
CA ASP A 15 14.00 18.30 -8.38
C ASP A 15 12.88 19.05 -7.61
N PRO A 16 13.25 20.06 -6.83
CA PRO A 16 12.32 20.93 -6.12
C PRO A 16 11.23 21.56 -6.98
N GLU A 17 11.56 21.98 -8.21
CA GLU A 17 10.61 22.64 -9.10
C GLU A 17 9.50 21.67 -9.52
N LEU A 18 9.85 20.39 -9.71
CA LEU A 18 8.89 19.34 -10.01
C LEU A 18 8.00 19.02 -8.82
N ILE A 19 8.54 19.02 -7.60
CA ILE A 19 7.76 18.82 -6.37
C ILE A 19 6.75 19.96 -6.23
N VAL A 20 7.20 21.21 -6.33
CA VAL A 20 6.35 22.40 -6.25
C VAL A 20 5.28 22.39 -7.34
N SER A 21 5.67 22.17 -8.60
CA SER A 21 4.74 22.10 -9.71
C SER A 21 3.68 21.01 -9.49
N LYS A 22 4.05 19.87 -8.91
CA LYS A 22 3.10 18.82 -8.55
C LYS A 22 2.13 19.28 -7.46
N LEU A 23 2.62 19.86 -6.37
CA LEU A 23 1.78 20.37 -5.28
C LEU A 23 0.81 21.47 -5.76
N GLU A 24 1.25 22.34 -6.67
CA GLU A 24 0.39 23.35 -7.32
C GLU A 24 -0.70 22.71 -8.19
N GLN A 25 -0.33 21.75 -9.04
CA GLN A 25 -1.28 21.00 -9.87
C GLN A 25 -2.34 20.31 -9.00
N MET A 26 -1.93 19.88 -7.79
CA MET A 26 -2.79 19.21 -6.84
C MET A 26 -3.76 20.15 -6.12
N LYS A 27 -3.61 21.48 -6.26
CA LYS A 27 -4.39 22.49 -5.54
C LYS A 27 -4.43 22.23 -4.04
N ASP A 28 -3.28 21.88 -3.44
CA ASP A 28 -3.22 21.60 -2.02
C ASP A 28 -3.50 22.88 -1.20
N PRO A 29 -4.57 22.93 -0.39
CA PRO A 29 -4.92 24.15 0.35
C PRO A 29 -3.82 24.56 1.34
N GLU A 30 -3.10 23.61 1.96
CA GLU A 30 -1.99 23.95 2.87
C GLU A 30 -0.81 24.61 2.14
N PHE A 31 -0.66 24.34 0.84
CA PHE A 31 0.33 24.96 -0.03
C PHE A 31 -0.18 26.29 -0.62
N LEU A 32 -1.45 26.34 -1.02
CA LEU A 32 -2.08 27.51 -1.65
C LEU A 32 -2.41 28.65 -0.68
N GLU A 33 -2.64 28.34 0.59
CA GLU A 33 -2.96 29.34 1.63
C GLU A 33 -1.72 30.04 2.20
N GLN A 34 -0.51 29.64 1.80
CA GLN A 34 0.71 30.29 2.24
C GLN A 34 0.95 31.59 1.44
N PRO A 35 0.89 32.76 2.10
CA PRO A 35 0.84 34.07 1.42
C PRO A 35 2.09 34.44 0.62
N ASP A 36 3.17 33.65 0.76
CA ASP A 36 4.50 33.94 0.20
C ASP A 36 4.91 33.07 -1.01
N VAL A 37 4.16 32.01 -1.33
CA VAL A 37 4.58 31.01 -2.34
C VAL A 37 4.53 31.57 -3.77
N ARG A 38 3.73 32.61 -4.01
CA ARG A 38 3.60 33.24 -5.34
C ARG A 38 4.64 34.32 -5.63
N GLU A 39 5.36 34.80 -4.61
CA GLU A 39 6.36 35.88 -4.76
C GLU A 39 7.80 35.43 -4.44
N LYS A 40 8.00 34.25 -3.84
CA LYS A 40 9.31 33.73 -3.46
C LYS A 40 9.82 32.63 -4.38
N GLY A 41 11.15 32.58 -4.56
CA GLY A 41 11.83 31.61 -5.42
C GLY A 41 11.74 30.18 -4.90
N VAL A 42 12.06 29.21 -5.76
CA VAL A 42 11.99 27.76 -5.51
C VAL A 42 12.70 27.34 -4.20
N GLU A 43 13.83 27.98 -3.87
CA GLU A 43 14.59 27.72 -2.64
C GLU A 43 13.83 28.08 -1.35
N ASP A 44 13.03 29.14 -1.36
CA ASP A 44 12.21 29.54 -0.23
C ASP A 44 11.00 28.61 -0.06
N ILE A 45 10.44 28.11 -1.16
CA ILE A 45 9.32 27.15 -1.13
C ILE A 45 9.77 25.81 -0.53
N LEU A 46 10.98 25.34 -0.83
CA LEU A 46 11.56 24.16 -0.18
C LEU A 46 11.84 24.40 1.31
N ASN A 47 12.35 25.58 1.66
CA ASN A 47 12.59 25.92 3.06
C ASN A 47 11.28 25.96 3.86
N ILE A 48 10.20 26.45 3.26
CA ILE A 48 8.87 26.40 3.86
C ILE A 48 8.33 24.97 3.88
N PHE A 49 8.52 24.18 2.83
CA PHE A 49 8.13 22.75 2.81
C PHE A 49 8.85 21.92 3.88
N ASN A 50 10.13 22.19 4.10
CA ASN A 50 10.93 21.59 5.16
C ASN A 50 10.57 22.14 6.56
N SER A 51 10.06 23.37 6.65
CA SER A 51 9.64 24.02 7.90
C SER A 51 8.19 23.71 8.29
N VAL A 52 7.32 23.42 7.31
CA VAL A 52 5.94 23.00 7.47
C VAL A 52 5.93 21.47 7.55
N GLN A 53 6.27 20.96 8.74
CA GLN A 53 6.10 19.58 9.19
C GLN A 53 6.08 18.51 8.09
N ASN A 54 7.26 17.92 7.78
CA ASN A 54 7.46 16.75 6.92
C ASN A 54 6.23 15.79 6.92
N PRO A 55 5.30 15.92 5.97
CA PRO A 55 4.05 15.20 6.07
C PRO A 55 4.28 13.74 5.66
N PRO A 56 3.54 12.76 6.24
CA PRO A 56 3.79 11.34 5.96
C PRO A 56 3.85 10.96 4.47
N TRP A 57 3.06 11.64 3.63
CA TRP A 57 2.98 11.38 2.19
C TRP A 57 4.21 11.84 1.38
N SER A 58 5.10 12.64 1.95
CA SER A 58 6.31 13.11 1.25
C SER A 58 7.44 12.09 1.27
N HIS A 59 7.30 11.01 2.04
CA HIS A 59 8.35 10.00 2.18
C HIS A 59 8.18 8.83 1.21
N ALA A 60 9.29 8.32 0.66
CA ALA A 60 9.29 7.10 -0.15
C ALA A 60 9.53 5.82 0.69
N THR A 61 10.13 5.97 1.87
CA THR A 61 10.52 4.86 2.74
C THR A 61 9.31 4.21 3.40
N HIS A 62 9.39 2.89 3.59
CA HIS A 62 8.38 2.12 4.30
C HIS A 62 9.02 1.28 5.39
N GLN A 63 8.35 1.17 6.53
CA GLN A 63 8.70 0.24 7.59
C GLN A 63 7.60 -0.80 7.75
N PHE A 64 8.01 -2.06 7.98
CA PHE A 64 7.10 -3.18 8.00
C PHE A 64 6.88 -3.73 9.40
N GLY A 65 5.63 -4.07 9.70
CA GLY A 65 5.21 -4.72 10.94
C GLY A 65 4.44 -6.01 10.65
N TYR A 66 4.37 -6.88 11.65
CA TYR A 66 3.65 -8.15 11.59
C TYR A 66 2.81 -8.38 12.85
N ILE A 67 1.58 -8.86 12.64
CA ILE A 67 0.68 -9.33 13.68
C ILE A 67 0.36 -10.80 13.39
N ALA A 68 0.61 -11.67 14.37
CA ALA A 68 0.32 -13.09 14.26
C ALA A 68 -1.21 -13.34 14.20
N PRO A 69 -1.68 -14.44 13.58
CA PRO A 69 -3.09 -14.81 13.64
C PRO A 69 -3.54 -14.97 15.09
N PRO A 70 -4.60 -14.29 15.53
CA PRO A 70 -5.12 -14.48 16.88
C PRO A 70 -5.78 -15.85 17.00
N PRO A 71 -5.82 -16.45 18.20
CA PRO A 71 -6.69 -17.58 18.47
C PRO A 71 -8.14 -17.25 18.11
N PRO A 72 -8.92 -18.20 17.56
CA PRO A 72 -10.32 -17.97 17.24
C PRO A 72 -11.10 -17.41 18.44
N GLY A 73 -11.84 -16.32 18.22
CA GLY A 73 -12.61 -15.65 19.26
C GLY A 73 -11.80 -14.79 20.24
N SER A 74 -10.47 -14.72 20.09
CA SER A 74 -9.66 -13.83 20.91
C SER A 74 -9.96 -12.37 20.61
N THR A 75 -10.08 -11.59 21.68
CA THR A 75 -10.14 -10.14 21.62
C THR A 75 -8.93 -9.51 22.30
N GLU A 76 -7.94 -10.33 22.68
CA GLU A 76 -6.77 -9.82 23.38
C GLU A 76 -5.97 -8.83 22.52
N VAL A 77 -5.32 -7.90 23.20
CA VAL A 77 -4.37 -6.98 22.58
C VAL A 77 -3.25 -7.80 21.93
N GLN A 78 -2.92 -7.49 20.69
CA GLN A 78 -1.90 -8.21 19.94
C GLN A 78 -0.62 -7.38 19.85
N VAL A 79 0.52 -8.06 20.01
CA VAL A 79 1.83 -7.45 19.79
C VAL A 79 2.10 -7.27 18.31
N ILE A 80 2.80 -6.19 17.97
CA ILE A 80 3.33 -5.98 16.63
C ILE A 80 4.83 -6.25 16.68
N GLN A 81 5.35 -7.01 15.73
CA GLN A 81 6.76 -7.35 15.64
C GLN A 81 7.31 -6.91 14.29
N HIS A 82 8.62 -6.68 14.22
CA HIS A 82 9.27 -6.60 12.92
C HIS A 82 9.20 -7.98 12.24
N PRO A 83 8.84 -8.09 10.96
CA PRO A 83 8.69 -9.38 10.29
C PRO A 83 10.01 -10.15 10.07
N SER A 84 11.17 -9.53 10.29
CA SER A 84 12.45 -10.27 10.38
C SER A 84 12.71 -10.90 11.75
N ALA A 85 11.81 -10.72 12.73
CA ALA A 85 11.90 -11.31 14.06
C ALA A 85 10.98 -12.53 14.25
N ILE A 86 10.09 -12.80 13.30
CA ILE A 86 9.11 -13.90 13.38
C ILE A 86 9.72 -15.21 12.88
N LYS A 87 9.04 -16.34 13.05
CA LYS A 87 9.44 -17.59 12.40
C LYS A 87 8.75 -17.72 11.04
N ALA A 88 9.49 -18.03 9.98
CA ALA A 88 8.89 -18.38 8.70
C ALA A 88 8.05 -19.66 8.81
N ASP A 89 6.97 -19.76 8.04
CA ASP A 89 6.17 -20.98 7.94
C ASP A 89 6.56 -21.78 6.69
N PRO A 90 7.46 -22.77 6.79
CA PRO A 90 7.92 -23.54 5.64
C PRO A 90 6.80 -24.39 5.01
N THR A 91 5.67 -24.59 5.70
CA THR A 91 4.53 -25.35 5.17
C THR A 91 3.73 -24.58 4.11
N LEU A 92 4.07 -23.31 3.88
CA LEU A 92 3.53 -22.49 2.79
C LEU A 92 4.32 -22.62 1.47
N LYS A 93 5.48 -23.31 1.47
CA LYS A 93 6.24 -23.59 0.24
C LYS A 93 5.39 -24.38 -0.75
N ASN A 94 5.36 -23.93 -2.00
CA ASN A 94 4.61 -24.58 -3.09
C ASN A 94 3.10 -24.74 -2.77
N SER A 95 2.58 -23.87 -1.91
CA SER A 95 1.16 -23.84 -1.52
C SER A 95 0.43 -22.67 -2.20
N ARG A 96 -0.86 -22.57 -1.92
CA ARG A 96 -1.71 -21.46 -2.35
C ARG A 96 -2.10 -20.57 -1.18
N LEU A 97 -2.07 -19.26 -1.41
CA LEU A 97 -2.39 -18.23 -0.43
C LEU A 97 -3.63 -17.43 -0.82
N ASN A 98 -4.36 -16.98 0.19
CA ASN A 98 -5.29 -15.88 0.09
C ASN A 98 -4.61 -14.60 0.59
N ILE A 99 -4.68 -13.57 -0.22
CA ILE A 99 -4.26 -12.21 0.11
C ILE A 99 -5.51 -11.35 0.24
N ARG A 100 -5.65 -10.68 1.38
CA ARG A 100 -6.78 -9.79 1.66
C ARG A 100 -6.29 -8.44 2.14
N LEU A 101 -6.93 -7.36 1.70
CA LEU A 101 -6.73 -6.03 2.28
C LEU A 101 -7.61 -5.93 3.52
N ASP A 102 -6.97 -5.85 4.68
CA ASP A 102 -7.67 -5.74 5.97
C ASP A 102 -7.79 -4.27 6.41
N ARG A 103 -6.93 -3.37 5.89
CA ARG A 103 -6.96 -1.95 6.25
C ARG A 103 -6.25 -1.05 5.26
N LEU A 104 -6.80 0.15 5.09
CA LEU A 104 -6.14 1.31 4.48
C LEU A 104 -6.36 2.52 5.40
N ARG A 105 -5.30 3.06 6.00
CA ARG A 105 -5.30 4.27 6.84
C ARG A 105 -4.67 5.42 6.08
N ILE A 106 -5.40 6.53 6.02
CA ILE A 106 -4.95 7.78 5.41
C ILE A 106 -4.81 8.83 6.50
N HIS A 107 -3.64 8.88 7.16
CA HIS A 107 -3.39 9.89 8.19
C HIS A 107 -3.43 11.28 7.58
N LYS A 108 -2.64 11.48 6.52
CA LYS A 108 -2.58 12.71 5.75
C LYS A 108 -2.18 12.38 4.32
N TYR A 109 -2.99 12.80 3.36
CA TYR A 109 -2.67 12.74 1.92
C TYR A 109 -2.75 14.17 1.38
N PRO A 110 -2.05 14.50 0.28
CA PRO A 110 -2.08 15.85 -0.24
C PRO A 110 -3.48 16.31 -0.64
N GLY A 111 -3.81 17.57 -0.35
CA GLY A 111 -5.11 18.18 -0.64
C GLY A 111 -6.10 18.28 0.49
N GLY A 112 -5.87 17.57 1.59
CA GLY A 112 -6.81 17.47 2.71
C GLY A 112 -8.18 16.88 2.35
N GLY A 113 -9.03 16.73 3.37
CA GLY A 113 -10.44 16.41 3.20
C GLY A 113 -10.73 14.96 2.79
N LEU A 114 -11.53 14.76 1.74
CA LEU A 114 -11.91 13.42 1.27
C LEU A 114 -11.04 13.00 0.09
N HIS A 115 -10.40 11.84 0.20
CA HIS A 115 -9.55 11.29 -0.84
C HIS A 115 -10.22 10.14 -1.58
N ASN A 116 -10.04 10.07 -2.90
CA ASN A 116 -10.27 8.86 -3.68
C ASN A 116 -8.92 8.18 -3.89
N VAL A 117 -8.70 7.05 -3.25
CA VAL A 117 -7.40 6.38 -3.23
C VAL A 117 -7.48 5.12 -4.08
N LEU A 118 -6.81 5.12 -5.23
CA LEU A 118 -6.58 3.93 -6.03
C LEU A 118 -5.46 3.12 -5.37
N VAL A 119 -5.82 1.98 -4.79
CA VAL A 119 -4.86 1.00 -4.27
C VAL A 119 -4.61 -0.02 -5.36
N SER A 120 -3.33 -0.32 -5.63
CA SER A 120 -2.93 -1.36 -6.56
C SER A 120 -1.98 -2.34 -5.89
N PHE A 121 -2.23 -3.63 -6.10
CA PHE A 121 -1.36 -4.72 -5.72
C PHE A 121 -0.96 -5.49 -6.97
N ALA A 122 0.28 -5.94 -7.01
CA ALA A 122 0.72 -6.88 -8.01
C ALA A 122 1.63 -7.94 -7.40
N ALA A 123 1.62 -9.13 -7.99
CA ALA A 123 2.40 -10.27 -7.53
C ALA A 123 2.77 -11.17 -8.71
N ARG A 124 3.66 -12.12 -8.45
CA ARG A 124 3.93 -13.22 -9.37
C ARG A 124 3.26 -14.49 -8.86
N ASN A 125 2.29 -14.97 -9.60
CA ASN A 125 1.68 -16.28 -9.42
C ASN A 125 2.64 -17.35 -9.96
N GLN A 126 3.16 -18.21 -9.08
CA GLN A 126 4.20 -19.19 -9.42
C GLN A 126 3.58 -20.57 -9.69
N VAL A 127 3.13 -20.80 -10.92
CA VAL A 127 2.45 -22.05 -11.32
C VAL A 127 3.44 -22.97 -12.03
N ALA A 128 3.76 -24.11 -11.40
CA ALA A 128 4.67 -25.12 -11.94
C ALA A 128 5.96 -24.51 -12.53
N ASP A 129 6.15 -24.60 -13.85
CA ASP A 129 7.35 -24.13 -14.56
C ASP A 129 7.23 -22.68 -15.08
N ALA A 130 6.16 -21.96 -14.72
CA ALA A 130 5.88 -20.61 -15.19
C ALA A 130 5.64 -19.61 -14.04
N GLN A 131 5.97 -18.35 -14.30
CA GLN A 131 5.60 -17.22 -13.45
C GLN A 131 4.67 -16.29 -14.23
N GLU A 132 3.47 -16.08 -13.69
CA GLU A 132 2.49 -15.18 -14.28
C GLU A 132 2.37 -13.92 -13.41
N PHE A 133 2.47 -12.75 -14.03
CA PHE A 133 2.24 -11.50 -13.32
C PHE A 133 0.73 -11.29 -13.17
N VAL A 134 0.28 -11.02 -11.94
CA VAL A 134 -1.12 -10.76 -11.60
C VAL A 134 -1.23 -9.41 -10.90
N SER A 135 -2.34 -8.70 -11.13
CA SER A 135 -2.57 -7.39 -10.52
C SER A 135 -4.01 -7.20 -10.09
N PHE A 136 -4.20 -6.48 -8.98
CA PHE A 136 -5.47 -6.00 -8.45
C PHE A 136 -5.41 -4.49 -8.32
N SER A 137 -6.51 -3.80 -8.64
CA SER A 137 -6.66 -2.38 -8.39
C SER A 137 -8.09 -2.05 -7.97
N GLN A 138 -8.26 -1.23 -6.94
CA GLN A 138 -9.56 -0.73 -6.50
C GLN A 138 -9.46 0.68 -5.90
N THR A 139 -10.52 1.46 -6.04
CA THR A 139 -10.62 2.81 -5.48
C THR A 139 -11.36 2.79 -4.15
N TYR A 140 -10.87 3.56 -3.17
CA TYR A 140 -11.52 3.75 -1.89
C TYR A 140 -11.72 5.23 -1.58
N ARG A 141 -12.87 5.58 -1.03
CA ARG A 141 -13.15 6.93 -0.53
C ARG A 141 -12.80 7.00 0.95
N VAL A 142 -11.82 7.81 1.32
CA VAL A 142 -11.30 7.86 2.69
C VAL A 142 -11.13 9.31 3.14
N PRO A 143 -11.82 9.74 4.20
CA PRO A 143 -11.53 11.03 4.82
C PRO A 143 -10.12 11.03 5.42
N GLU A 144 -9.45 12.17 5.35
CA GLU A 144 -8.22 12.42 6.07
C GLU A 144 -8.38 12.12 7.57
N GLY A 145 -7.34 11.60 8.19
CA GLY A 145 -7.41 11.18 9.59
C GLY A 145 -8.22 9.89 9.83
N GLN A 146 -8.78 9.25 8.80
CA GLN A 146 -9.58 8.02 8.95
C GLN A 146 -9.01 6.81 8.20
N SER A 147 -9.73 5.69 8.29
CA SER A 147 -9.46 4.46 7.54
C SER A 147 -10.60 4.20 6.57
N ALA A 148 -10.30 3.55 5.45
CA ALA A 148 -11.33 3.03 4.56
C ALA A 148 -12.19 1.99 5.30
N GLY A 149 -13.48 1.90 4.95
CA GLY A 149 -14.42 0.91 5.49
C GLY A 149 -14.18 -0.51 4.95
N ILE A 150 -12.95 -1.01 5.08
CA ILE A 150 -12.49 -2.29 4.54
C ILE A 150 -12.23 -3.24 5.71
N ALA A 151 -12.68 -4.48 5.57
CA ALA A 151 -12.34 -5.56 6.50
C ALA A 151 -12.28 -6.89 5.72
N GLY A 152 -11.07 -7.34 5.36
CA GLY A 152 -10.88 -8.62 4.69
C GLY A 152 -11.28 -8.65 3.22
N TYR A 153 -11.12 -7.54 2.50
CA TYR A 153 -11.46 -7.51 1.07
C TYR A 153 -10.49 -8.38 0.26
N PRO A 154 -10.98 -9.28 -0.62
CA PRO A 154 -10.12 -10.18 -1.39
C PRO A 154 -9.26 -9.40 -2.39
N VAL A 155 -7.94 -9.59 -2.32
CA VAL A 155 -6.96 -9.05 -3.28
C VAL A 155 -6.52 -10.14 -4.26
N PHE A 156 -6.10 -11.29 -3.75
CA PHE A 156 -5.81 -12.49 -4.55
C PHE A 156 -6.32 -13.73 -3.80
N ILE A 157 -7.06 -14.60 -4.48
CA ILE A 157 -7.57 -15.85 -3.89
C ILE A 157 -6.89 -17.03 -4.56
N GLY A 158 -6.14 -17.83 -3.80
CA GLY A 158 -5.45 -19.02 -4.34
C GLY A 158 -4.14 -18.72 -5.09
N LEU A 159 -3.44 -17.64 -4.74
CA LEU A 159 -2.15 -17.24 -5.32
C LEU A 159 -1.06 -18.27 -5.03
N ASN A 160 -0.39 -18.79 -6.06
CA ASN A 160 0.64 -19.82 -5.92
C ASN A 160 1.98 -19.21 -5.46
N VAL A 161 2.55 -19.80 -4.41
CA VAL A 161 3.85 -19.42 -3.82
C VAL A 161 4.91 -20.44 -4.20
N GLY A 162 6.09 -19.97 -4.60
CA GLY A 162 7.20 -20.85 -4.91
C GLY A 162 7.96 -21.37 -3.69
N SER A 163 8.99 -22.17 -3.93
CA SER A 163 9.85 -22.72 -2.87
C SER A 163 10.68 -21.66 -2.12
N GLN A 164 10.89 -20.50 -2.75
CA GLN A 164 11.68 -19.38 -2.23
C GLN A 164 10.82 -18.27 -1.59
N GLY A 165 9.49 -18.36 -1.69
CA GLY A 165 8.58 -17.34 -1.18
C GLY A 165 7.81 -16.61 -2.27
N ILE A 166 7.38 -15.38 -1.99
CA ILE A 166 6.56 -14.55 -2.87
C ILE A 166 6.95 -13.08 -2.76
N ALA A 167 6.70 -12.30 -3.82
CA ALA A 167 6.94 -10.87 -3.82
C ALA A 167 5.67 -10.10 -4.22
N PHE A 168 5.49 -8.95 -3.59
CA PHE A 168 4.42 -7.99 -3.86
C PHE A 168 4.99 -6.65 -4.30
N GLU A 169 4.34 -6.03 -5.27
CA GLU A 169 4.43 -4.60 -5.54
C GLU A 169 3.11 -3.98 -5.09
N CYS A 170 3.18 -2.89 -4.32
CA CYS A 170 2.00 -2.15 -3.93
C CYS A 170 2.20 -0.67 -4.17
N SER A 171 1.12 0.00 -4.60
CA SER A 171 1.10 1.46 -4.71
C SER A 171 -0.26 2.02 -4.34
N THR A 172 -0.28 3.26 -3.86
CA THR A 172 -1.49 4.06 -3.72
C THR A 172 -1.37 5.34 -4.55
N VAL A 173 -2.47 5.73 -5.19
CA VAL A 173 -2.59 6.98 -5.94
C VAL A 173 -3.80 7.74 -5.42
N ASN A 174 -3.61 8.97 -4.96
CA ASN A 174 -4.69 9.92 -4.67
C ASN A 174 -5.22 10.47 -5.99
N VAL A 175 -6.48 10.17 -6.32
CA VAL A 175 -7.15 10.52 -7.57
C VAL A 175 -8.08 11.70 -7.32
N LYS A 176 -7.71 12.88 -7.85
CA LYS A 176 -8.47 14.11 -7.64
C LYS A 176 -9.42 14.46 -8.78
N ASN A 177 -9.19 13.93 -9.98
CA ASN A 177 -9.96 14.30 -11.17
C ASN A 177 -11.29 13.49 -11.29
N GLU A 178 -12.43 14.18 -11.42
CA GLU A 178 -13.76 13.56 -11.62
C GLU A 178 -13.85 12.75 -12.92
N ALA A 179 -13.16 13.16 -14.00
CA ALA A 179 -13.11 12.40 -15.25
C ALA A 179 -12.31 11.09 -15.10
N ASP A 180 -11.33 11.06 -14.20
CA ASP A 180 -10.58 9.85 -13.87
C ASP A 180 -11.38 8.93 -12.95
N GLN A 181 -12.24 9.48 -12.10
CA GLN A 181 -13.21 8.68 -11.34
C GLN A 181 -14.17 7.91 -12.26
N ALA A 182 -14.59 8.49 -13.39
CA ALA A 182 -15.42 7.78 -14.38
C ALA A 182 -14.67 6.62 -15.06
N VAL A 183 -13.37 6.78 -15.32
CA VAL A 183 -12.51 5.69 -15.83
C VAL A 183 -12.30 4.60 -14.78
N LEU A 184 -12.23 4.98 -13.50
CA LEU A 184 -12.18 4.04 -12.37
C LEU A 184 -13.50 3.28 -12.20
N SER A 185 -14.66 3.92 -12.38
CA SER A 185 -15.96 3.25 -12.34
C SER A 185 -16.12 2.20 -13.44
N ALA A 186 -15.44 2.37 -14.59
CA ALA A 186 -15.41 1.36 -15.65
C ALA A 186 -14.55 0.13 -15.28
N LEU A 187 -13.48 0.31 -14.49
CA LEU A 187 -12.68 -0.79 -13.93
C LEU A 187 -13.43 -1.57 -12.85
N GLU A 188 -14.36 -0.93 -12.15
CA GLU A 188 -15.20 -1.56 -11.14
C GLU A 188 -16.35 -2.38 -11.76
N SER A 189 -16.40 -2.49 -13.09
CA SER A 189 -17.41 -3.32 -13.78
C SER A 189 -17.20 -4.82 -13.49
N SER A 190 -18.32 -5.53 -13.39
CA SER A 190 -18.42 -6.95 -13.02
C SER A 190 -17.42 -7.87 -13.76
N PRO A 191 -17.16 -7.72 -15.07
CA PRO A 191 -16.22 -8.58 -15.79
C PRO A 191 -14.77 -8.48 -15.30
N PHE A 192 -14.36 -7.33 -14.76
CA PHE A 192 -13.00 -7.11 -14.25
C PHE A 192 -12.85 -7.62 -12.81
N GLN A 193 -13.90 -7.46 -12.00
CA GLN A 193 -14.00 -8.09 -10.68
C GLN A 193 -14.06 -9.63 -10.76
N THR A 194 -14.73 -10.20 -11.78
CA THR A 194 -14.77 -11.66 -12.01
C THR A 194 -13.44 -12.23 -12.50
N GLY A 195 -12.58 -11.44 -13.14
CA GLY A 195 -11.21 -11.84 -13.52
C GLY A 195 -10.30 -12.17 -12.32
N LEU A 196 -10.64 -11.69 -11.12
CA LEU A 196 -9.96 -11.99 -9.84
C LEU A 196 -10.33 -13.35 -9.24
N GLU A 197 -11.44 -13.97 -9.67
CA GLU A 197 -11.96 -15.22 -9.08
C GLU A 197 -11.30 -16.49 -9.67
N LEU A 198 -10.44 -16.36 -10.70
CA LEU A 198 -9.91 -17.47 -11.48
C LEU A 198 -8.38 -17.58 -11.36
N LEU A 199 -7.87 -17.98 -10.20
CA LEU A 199 -6.45 -18.36 -10.00
C LEU A 199 -6.25 -19.88 -9.81
N THR A 200 -7.21 -20.70 -10.23
CA THR A 200 -7.16 -22.16 -10.03
C THR A 200 -6.36 -22.92 -11.10
N THR A 201 -5.98 -22.26 -12.21
CA THR A 201 -5.16 -22.81 -13.31
C THR A 201 -4.37 -21.69 -14.00
N ALA A 202 -3.17 -21.99 -14.53
CA ALA A 202 -2.45 -21.06 -15.41
C ALA A 202 -3.32 -20.78 -16.65
N GLN A 203 -3.74 -19.54 -16.82
CA GLN A 203 -4.64 -19.14 -17.91
C GLN A 203 -3.97 -18.03 -18.73
N PRO A 204 -3.61 -18.29 -20.01
CA PRO A 204 -3.08 -17.28 -20.93
C PRO A 204 -3.97 -16.03 -21.07
N ALA A 205 -5.22 -16.10 -20.64
CA ALA A 205 -6.19 -15.02 -20.65
C ALA A 205 -5.95 -13.92 -19.59
N ILE A 206 -5.19 -14.16 -18.51
CA ILE A 206 -5.00 -13.18 -17.41
C ILE A 206 -3.96 -12.09 -17.75
N ALA A 207 -2.97 -12.43 -18.57
CA ALA A 207 -1.88 -11.51 -18.93
C ALA A 207 -2.37 -10.23 -19.64
N PRO A 208 -3.34 -10.29 -20.59
CA PRO A 208 -3.96 -9.09 -21.15
C PRO A 208 -4.66 -8.22 -20.09
N PHE A 209 -5.44 -8.80 -19.17
CA PHE A 209 -6.12 -8.03 -18.11
C PHE A 209 -5.12 -7.34 -17.20
N THR A 210 -4.10 -8.06 -16.76
CA THR A 210 -3.06 -7.51 -15.90
C THR A 210 -2.27 -6.39 -16.58
N THR A 211 -1.97 -6.54 -17.87
CA THR A 211 -1.32 -5.49 -18.67
C THR A 211 -2.20 -4.25 -18.77
N LEU A 212 -3.51 -4.42 -18.95
CA LEU A 212 -4.48 -3.32 -19.00
C LEU A 212 -4.59 -2.63 -17.63
N THR A 213 -4.70 -3.38 -16.53
CA THR A 213 -4.74 -2.85 -15.16
C THR A 213 -3.53 -1.96 -14.90
N LEU A 214 -2.33 -2.49 -15.10
CA LEU A 214 -1.10 -1.74 -14.88
C LEU A 214 -0.96 -0.55 -15.84
N GLY A 215 -1.32 -0.73 -17.12
CA GLY A 215 -1.32 0.34 -18.11
C GLY A 215 -2.21 1.51 -17.68
N LEU A 216 -3.38 1.21 -17.12
CA LEU A 216 -4.29 2.23 -16.62
C LEU A 216 -3.80 2.86 -15.32
N VAL A 217 -3.29 2.10 -14.36
CA VAL A 217 -2.66 2.66 -13.15
C VAL A 217 -1.55 3.65 -13.54
N LYS A 218 -0.70 3.28 -14.50
CA LYS A 218 0.35 4.17 -15.02
C LYS A 218 -0.23 5.39 -15.72
N ALA A 219 -1.28 5.23 -16.52
CA ALA A 219 -1.92 6.36 -17.22
C ALA A 219 -2.55 7.34 -16.22
N LEU A 220 -3.23 6.84 -15.19
CA LEU A 220 -3.83 7.65 -14.13
C LEU A 220 -2.75 8.35 -13.30
N ALA A 221 -1.71 7.64 -12.88
CA ALA A 221 -0.60 8.20 -12.11
C ALA A 221 0.18 9.31 -12.85
N LYS A 222 0.14 9.33 -14.19
CA LYS A 222 0.78 10.37 -15.02
C LYS A 222 -0.08 11.61 -15.23
N ARG A 223 -1.37 11.57 -14.90
CA ARG A 223 -2.25 12.75 -15.04
C ARG A 223 -1.92 13.78 -13.97
N ASN A 224 -1.94 15.05 -14.34
CA ASN A 224 -1.40 16.15 -13.54
C ASN A 224 -2.01 16.26 -12.13
N GLU A 225 -3.28 15.91 -11.96
CA GLU A 225 -4.00 16.04 -10.68
C GLU A 225 -3.91 14.78 -9.79
N ASN A 226 -3.41 13.66 -10.33
CA ASN A 226 -3.31 12.41 -9.60
C ASN A 226 -1.92 12.25 -9.00
N VAL A 227 -1.86 11.68 -7.79
CA VAL A 227 -0.66 11.75 -6.97
C VAL A 227 -0.32 10.37 -6.43
N PRO A 228 0.75 9.75 -6.92
CA PRO A 228 1.29 8.57 -6.27
C PRO A 228 1.79 8.91 -4.87
N VAL A 229 1.25 8.23 -3.85
CA VAL A 229 1.57 8.52 -2.45
C VAL A 229 2.45 7.42 -1.86
N GLN A 230 2.00 6.17 -1.88
CA GLN A 230 2.80 5.04 -1.42
C GLN A 230 3.25 4.20 -2.61
N LYS A 231 4.47 3.68 -2.54
CA LYS A 231 5.00 2.65 -3.43
C LYS A 231 6.02 1.83 -2.66
N PHE A 232 5.82 0.52 -2.59
CA PHE A 232 6.79 -0.36 -1.95
C PHE A 232 6.86 -1.72 -2.64
N TYR A 233 8.02 -2.34 -2.48
CA TYR A 233 8.32 -3.70 -2.90
C TYR A 233 8.55 -4.54 -1.66
N LEU A 234 7.88 -5.70 -1.59
CA LEU A 234 7.93 -6.55 -0.43
C LEU A 234 8.16 -8.00 -0.85
N GLY A 235 9.37 -8.50 -0.60
CA GLY A 235 9.68 -9.93 -0.69
C GLY A 235 9.40 -10.61 0.64
N LEU A 236 8.67 -11.73 0.61
CA LEU A 236 8.43 -12.60 1.75
C LEU A 236 9.05 -13.96 1.45
N ASP A 237 10.04 -14.37 2.24
CA ASP A 237 10.80 -15.61 2.02
C ASP A 237 10.75 -16.56 3.22
N PHE A 238 11.43 -17.71 3.09
CA PHE A 238 11.50 -18.73 4.14
C PHE A 238 12.88 -18.80 4.80
N GLU A 239 13.73 -17.80 4.58
CA GLU A 239 15.12 -17.79 5.05
C GLU A 239 15.24 -17.14 6.43
N ASP A 240 16.25 -17.59 7.19
CA ASP A 240 16.61 -16.99 8.48
C ASP A 240 17.58 -15.81 8.30
N ALA A 241 17.36 -14.99 7.27
CA ALA A 241 18.14 -13.79 7.03
C ALA A 241 17.79 -12.70 8.06
N ALA A 242 18.78 -11.94 8.53
CA ALA A 242 18.58 -10.92 9.56
C ALA A 242 17.72 -9.74 9.07
N MET A 243 17.86 -9.38 7.80
CA MET A 243 17.15 -8.27 7.15
C MET A 243 15.97 -8.74 6.28
N GLY A 244 15.84 -10.05 6.07
CA GLY A 244 14.75 -10.63 5.28
C GLY A 244 13.42 -10.57 6.01
N ILE A 245 12.34 -10.40 5.25
CA ILE A 245 10.98 -10.40 5.78
C ILE A 245 10.42 -11.81 5.58
N ARG A 246 10.06 -12.47 6.68
CA ARG A 246 9.68 -13.88 6.64
C ARG A 246 8.22 -14.06 6.28
N LEU A 247 7.93 -15.10 5.49
CA LEU A 247 6.59 -15.50 5.09
C LEU A 247 5.95 -16.40 6.15
N ALA A 248 4.81 -15.97 6.69
CA ALA A 248 3.96 -16.72 7.61
C ALA A 248 2.49 -16.26 7.42
N GLU A 249 1.53 -17.08 7.87
CA GLU A 249 0.14 -16.63 7.98
C GLU A 249 0.05 -15.49 9.02
N GLY A 250 -0.79 -14.49 8.77
CA GLY A 250 -0.92 -13.32 9.63
C GLY A 250 -1.15 -12.02 8.86
N ASN A 251 -1.03 -10.90 9.56
CA ASN A 251 -1.22 -9.57 9.02
C ASN A 251 0.12 -8.84 8.89
N TYR A 252 0.41 -8.35 7.69
CA TYR A 252 1.57 -7.52 7.38
C TYR A 252 1.13 -6.07 7.26
N ILE A 253 1.88 -5.18 7.91
CA ILE A 253 1.65 -3.74 7.95
C ILE A 253 2.76 -3.09 7.13
N ALA A 254 2.41 -2.21 6.20
CA ALA A 254 3.37 -1.34 5.52
C ALA A 254 3.04 0.10 5.90
N VAL A 255 3.98 0.78 6.58
CA VAL A 255 3.82 2.16 7.04
C VAL A 255 4.77 3.06 6.27
N GLN A 256 4.24 4.14 5.69
CA GLN A 256 5.02 5.17 5.03
C GLN A 256 5.67 6.08 6.09
N VAL A 257 7.00 6.10 6.15
CA VAL A 257 7.78 6.76 7.22
C VAL A 257 8.98 7.51 6.65
N PRO A 258 9.56 8.48 7.39
CA PRO A 258 10.79 9.15 6.98
C PRO A 258 11.98 8.20 6.80
N ASP A 259 12.15 7.26 7.73
CA ASP A 259 13.30 6.34 7.77
C ASP A 259 12.93 4.97 8.35
N GLU A 260 13.77 3.96 8.11
CA GLU A 260 13.52 2.57 8.53
C GLU A 260 13.56 2.35 10.06
N THR A 261 13.98 3.35 10.84
CA THR A 261 14.10 3.31 12.31
C THR A 261 13.01 4.12 13.03
N THR A 262 12.12 4.78 12.29
CA THR A 262 11.08 5.66 12.83
C THR A 262 10.17 4.95 13.86
N ILE A 263 9.79 3.70 13.62
CA ILE A 263 8.86 2.95 14.48
C ILE A 263 9.61 1.89 15.28
N ASP A 264 9.58 2.01 16.60
CA ASP A 264 9.91 0.90 17.50
C ASP A 264 8.65 0.07 17.78
N TRP A 265 8.47 -1.04 17.06
CA TRP A 265 7.28 -1.90 17.18
C TRP A 265 7.01 -2.39 18.60
N ASN A 266 8.02 -2.45 19.48
CA ASN A 266 7.81 -2.82 20.88
C ASN A 266 6.99 -1.78 21.66
N LYS A 267 6.85 -0.56 21.15
CA LYS A 267 6.03 0.50 21.74
C LYS A 267 4.59 0.52 21.22
N TRP A 268 4.27 -0.31 20.23
CA TRP A 268 2.97 -0.33 19.56
C TRP A 268 2.25 -1.65 19.77
N ILE A 269 0.92 -1.59 19.77
CA ILE A 269 0.02 -2.74 19.89
C ILE A 269 -1.13 -2.60 18.92
N TYR A 270 -1.70 -3.73 18.50
CA TYR A 270 -2.98 -3.77 17.81
C TYR A 270 -4.09 -4.10 18.80
N LYS A 271 -5.14 -3.28 18.86
CA LYS A 271 -6.35 -3.56 19.65
C LYS A 271 -7.47 -4.04 18.71
N PRO A 272 -7.82 -5.34 18.71
CA PRO A 272 -8.80 -5.88 17.76
C PRO A 272 -10.18 -5.26 17.87
N GLN A 273 -10.64 -4.93 19.08
CA GLN A 273 -11.99 -4.37 19.30
C GLN A 273 -12.16 -2.98 18.69
N LEU A 274 -11.09 -2.19 18.67
CA LEU A 274 -11.07 -0.89 18.03
C LEU A 274 -10.67 -1.01 16.55
N GLY A 275 -10.05 -2.15 16.20
CA GLY A 275 -9.19 -2.29 15.04
C GLY A 275 -8.27 -1.09 14.96
N GLN A 276 -7.33 -0.88 15.88
CA GLN A 276 -6.41 0.27 15.79
C GLN A 276 -5.02 -0.13 16.27
N ILE A 277 -4.01 0.47 15.64
CA ILE A 277 -2.62 0.44 16.11
C ILE A 277 -2.43 1.61 17.05
N LEU A 278 -2.14 1.31 18.32
CA LEU A 278 -2.02 2.29 19.39
C LEU A 278 -0.66 2.19 20.08
N HIS A 279 -0.15 3.32 20.52
CA HIS A 279 1.05 3.40 21.34
C HIS A 279 0.75 2.90 22.77
N LYS A 280 1.65 2.11 23.36
CA LYS A 280 1.44 1.44 24.64
C LYS A 280 1.36 2.40 25.83
N ALA A 281 2.11 3.51 25.79
CA ALA A 281 2.27 4.39 26.94
C ALA A 281 1.07 5.34 27.14
N ASP A 282 0.51 5.86 26.05
CA ASP A 282 -0.49 6.93 26.07
C ASP A 282 -1.76 6.59 25.26
N GLY A 283 -1.77 5.48 24.53
CA GLY A 283 -2.90 5.07 23.71
C GLY A 283 -3.10 5.92 22.46
N SER A 284 -2.13 6.77 22.09
CA SER A 284 -2.17 7.55 20.85
C SER A 284 -2.19 6.64 19.62
N SER A 285 -2.83 7.09 18.54
CA SER A 285 -2.87 6.34 17.27
C SER A 285 -1.59 6.54 16.46
N LEU A 286 -1.27 5.57 15.60
CA LEU A 286 -0.14 5.72 14.66
C LEU A 286 -0.42 6.81 13.63
N GLU A 287 0.36 7.89 13.67
CA GLU A 287 0.19 9.11 12.85
C GLU A 287 0.85 9.03 11.47
N TYR A 288 0.70 7.88 10.81
CA TYR A 288 1.27 7.65 9.48
C TYR A 288 0.23 7.04 8.54
N ASN A 289 0.49 7.19 7.24
CA ASN A 289 -0.25 6.43 6.24
C ASN A 289 0.22 4.98 6.29
N TYR A 290 -0.72 4.04 6.31
CA TYR A 290 -0.38 2.63 6.28
C TYR A 290 -1.48 1.80 5.66
N LEU A 291 -1.10 0.62 5.20
CA LEU A 291 -2.04 -0.42 4.84
C LEU A 291 -1.71 -1.71 5.58
N VAL A 292 -2.72 -2.55 5.74
CA VAL A 292 -2.57 -3.88 6.34
C VAL A 292 -3.17 -4.90 5.38
N PHE A 293 -2.36 -5.86 4.96
CA PHE A 293 -2.82 -7.00 4.19
C PHE A 293 -2.59 -8.28 4.97
N ARG A 294 -3.48 -9.25 4.76
CA ARG A 294 -3.44 -10.55 5.41
C ARG A 294 -3.00 -11.61 4.44
N VAL A 295 -2.10 -12.45 4.92
CA VAL A 295 -1.72 -13.71 4.30
C VAL A 295 -2.42 -14.83 5.08
N SER A 296 -3.18 -15.66 4.38
CA SER A 296 -3.71 -16.91 4.95
C SER A 296 -3.60 -18.03 3.93
N ARG A 297 -3.59 -19.27 4.39
CA ARG A 297 -3.66 -20.43 3.51
C ARG A 297 -4.97 -20.42 2.69
N TYR A 298 -4.89 -20.92 1.46
CA TYR A 298 -6.06 -21.31 0.69
C TYR A 298 -6.49 -22.73 1.07
N VAL A 299 -7.77 -22.90 1.39
CA VAL A 299 -8.38 -24.20 1.73
C VAL A 299 -9.41 -24.48 0.63
N ASP A 300 -9.30 -25.65 0.00
CA ASP A 300 -10.25 -26.15 -1.01
C ASP A 300 -11.62 -26.50 -0.39
#